data_AF-A0A921FKI9-F1
#
_entry.id   AF-A0A921FKI9-F1
#
_cell.length_a   1.000
_cell.length_b   1.000
_cell.length_c   1.000
_cell.angle_alpha   90.00
_cell.angle_beta   90.00
_cell.angle_gamma   90.00
#
_symmetry.space_group_name_H-M   'P 1'
#
loop_
_entity.id
_entity.type
_entity.pdbx_description
1 polymer ?
#
loop_
_entity_poly.entity_id
_entity_poly.type
_entity_poly.pdbx_seq_one_letter_code
_entity_poly.pdbx_strand_id
1 'polypeptide(L)'
;MSNAEQPGRESWRPERETRSQREWKPGQQKKQRSILVMFTSTVLLGEAFVIAFFGLMLYGLNQNNGGLWMLLGSLALALIAAVTSRFVKKPVGIAVGWIIQGLLVASGFLESFGFIVGIAFAIAWWYAVTKGQQLDVENAIRAKEQEAWEQEHGTEAETD
;
A
#
# COMPACT_ATOMS: atom_id res chain seq x y z
N MET A 1 -46.74 24.15 5.57
CA MET A 1 -46.19 23.02 6.34
C MET A 1 -44.92 22.59 5.63
N SER A 2 -43.78 22.82 6.30
CA SER A 2 -42.43 22.59 5.78
C SER A 2 -42.34 21.18 5.20
N ASN A 3 -42.03 21.09 3.90
CA ASN A 3 -41.77 19.82 3.23
C ASN A 3 -40.46 19.30 3.81
N ALA A 4 -40.59 18.59 4.93
CA ALA A 4 -39.49 18.06 5.71
C ALA A 4 -38.49 17.39 4.77
N GLU A 5 -37.24 17.82 4.88
CA GLU A 5 -36.08 17.29 4.19
C GLU A 5 -36.12 15.77 4.24
N GLN A 6 -36.55 15.14 3.15
CA GLN A 6 -36.42 13.70 3.01
C GLN A 6 -34.95 13.43 2.71
N PRO A 7 -34.21 12.77 3.62
CA PRO A 7 -32.80 12.51 3.42
C PRO A 7 -32.62 11.70 2.12
N GLY A 8 -31.90 12.27 1.15
CA GLY A 8 -31.70 11.66 -0.17
C GLY A 8 -32.25 12.42 -1.39
N ARG A 9 -33.06 13.48 -1.20
CA ARG A 9 -33.64 14.28 -2.31
C ARG A 9 -33.27 15.76 -2.26
N GLU A 10 -32.00 16.03 -1.96
CA GLU A 10 -31.48 17.39 -1.79
C GLU A 10 -31.15 18.05 -3.14
N SER A 11 -31.39 19.35 -3.29
CA SER A 11 -31.16 20.08 -4.56
C SER A 11 -29.68 20.24 -4.92
N TRP A 12 -28.78 20.12 -3.95
CA TRP A 12 -27.32 20.14 -4.16
C TRP A 12 -26.74 18.77 -4.51
N ARG A 13 -27.56 17.71 -4.49
CA ARG A 13 -27.12 16.33 -4.75
C ARG A 13 -26.96 16.12 -6.27
N PRO A 14 -25.81 15.60 -6.74
CA PRO A 14 -25.56 15.43 -8.17
C PRO A 14 -26.52 14.39 -8.79
N GLU A 15 -27.01 14.65 -10.01
CA GLU A 15 -27.92 13.74 -10.76
C GLU A 15 -27.36 12.33 -10.98
N ARG A 16 -26.02 12.18 -10.93
CA ARG A 16 -25.34 10.90 -11.00
C ARG A 16 -24.44 10.70 -9.79
N GLU A 17 -25.02 10.14 -8.74
CA GLU A 17 -24.25 9.62 -7.61
C GLU A 17 -23.49 8.35 -8.02
N THR A 18 -22.20 8.29 -7.69
CA THR A 18 -21.41 7.06 -7.77
C THR A 18 -21.97 6.01 -6.80
N ARG A 19 -21.76 4.70 -7.04
CA ARG A 19 -22.28 3.65 -6.12
C ARG A 19 -21.87 3.90 -4.66
N SER A 20 -20.64 4.36 -4.41
CA SER A 20 -20.17 4.66 -3.06
C SER A 20 -20.86 5.87 -2.44
N GLN A 21 -21.32 6.84 -3.24
CA GLN A 21 -22.09 7.99 -2.75
C GLN A 21 -23.53 7.59 -2.42
N ARG A 22 -24.12 6.67 -3.19
CA ARG A 22 -25.47 6.12 -2.90
C ARG A 22 -25.50 5.29 -1.63
N GLU A 23 -24.42 4.54 -1.38
CA GLU A 23 -24.28 3.66 -0.22
C GLU A 23 -23.83 4.41 1.05
N TRP A 24 -23.45 5.67 0.93
CA TRP A 24 -23.01 6.49 2.05
C TRP A 24 -24.18 6.82 2.98
N LYS A 25 -24.05 6.47 4.26
CA LYS A 25 -25.01 6.85 5.31
C LYS A 25 -24.38 7.89 6.24
N PRO A 26 -25.13 8.92 6.68
CA PRO A 26 -24.67 9.84 7.73
C PRO A 26 -24.27 9.04 8.97
N GLY A 27 -23.11 9.36 9.56
CA GLY A 27 -22.55 8.61 10.69
C GLY A 27 -21.74 7.36 10.31
N GLN A 28 -21.59 7.03 9.02
CA GLN A 28 -20.66 5.95 8.64
C GLN A 28 -19.22 6.28 9.04
N GLN A 29 -18.67 5.44 9.91
CA GLN A 29 -17.27 5.50 10.28
C GLN A 29 -16.38 5.21 9.07
N LYS A 30 -15.35 6.04 8.86
CA LYS A 30 -14.40 5.83 7.76
C LYS A 30 -13.64 4.54 8.02
N LYS A 31 -13.71 3.60 7.07
CA LYS A 31 -12.90 2.37 7.11
C LYS A 31 -11.42 2.74 7.27
N GLN A 32 -10.81 2.33 8.38
CA GLN A 32 -9.39 2.59 8.60
C GLN A 32 -8.54 1.93 7.51
N ARG A 33 -7.50 2.63 7.04
CA ARG A 33 -6.57 2.08 6.04
C ARG A 33 -5.68 1.03 6.70
N SER A 34 -5.53 -0.11 6.04
CA SER A 34 -4.67 -1.20 6.51
C SER A 34 -3.22 -0.72 6.63
N ILE A 35 -2.63 -0.92 7.82
CA ILE A 35 -1.27 -0.47 8.15
C ILE A 35 -0.24 -1.27 7.35
N LEU A 36 -0.51 -2.57 7.16
CA LEU A 36 0.27 -3.44 6.28
C LEU A 36 0.40 -2.85 4.88
N VAL A 37 -0.71 -2.40 4.31
CA VAL A 37 -0.73 -1.84 2.95
C VAL A 37 0.12 -0.58 2.88
N MET A 38 0.05 0.29 3.89
CA MET A 38 0.85 1.51 3.91
C MET A 38 2.35 1.22 4.00
N PHE A 39 2.78 0.36 4.91
CA PHE A 39 4.21 0.04 5.06
C PHE A 39 4.78 -0.70 3.84
N THR A 40 4.07 -1.70 3.34
CA THR A 40 4.54 -2.46 2.16
C THR A 40 4.57 -1.61 0.89
N SER A 41 3.60 -0.71 0.68
CA SER A 41 3.63 0.24 -0.43
C SER A 41 4.80 1.22 -0.32
N THR A 42 5.11 1.73 0.87
CA THR A 42 6.25 2.63 1.07
C THR A 42 7.59 1.93 0.83
N VAL A 43 7.74 0.69 1.31
CA VAL A 43 8.94 -0.12 1.05
C VAL A 43 9.14 -0.35 -0.45
N LEU A 44 8.10 -0.78 -1.17
CA LEU A 44 8.20 -1.02 -2.62
C LEU A 44 8.46 0.26 -3.42
N LEU A 45 7.91 1.39 -2.98
CA LEU A 45 8.18 2.68 -3.63
C LEU A 45 9.65 3.08 -3.42
N GLY A 46 10.16 2.96 -2.19
CA GLY A 46 11.57 3.22 -1.89
C GLY A 46 12.50 2.30 -2.69
N GLU A 47 12.13 1.04 -2.84
CA GLU A 47 12.87 0.05 -3.64
C GLU A 47 12.92 0.46 -5.11
N ALA A 48 11.80 0.89 -5.69
CA ALA A 48 11.77 1.36 -7.08
C ALA A 48 12.71 2.56 -7.32
N PHE A 49 12.76 3.53 -6.39
CA PHE A 49 13.71 4.64 -6.46
C PHE A 49 15.15 4.17 -6.41
N VAL A 50 15.46 3.27 -5.49
CA VAL A 50 16.80 2.71 -5.31
C VAL A 50 17.26 1.94 -6.55
N ILE A 51 16.40 1.10 -7.12
CA ILE A 51 16.70 0.37 -8.36
C ILE A 51 16.97 1.35 -9.50
N ALA A 52 16.19 2.42 -9.63
CA ALA A 52 16.40 3.43 -10.67
C ALA A 52 17.76 4.13 -10.53
N PHE A 53 18.13 4.53 -9.31
CA PHE A 53 19.45 5.13 -9.05
C PHE A 53 20.60 4.14 -9.23
N PHE A 54 20.39 2.87 -8.86
CA PHE A 54 21.35 1.80 -9.08
C PHE A 54 21.60 1.58 -10.58
N GLY A 55 20.54 1.59 -11.39
CA GLY A 55 20.63 1.60 -12.84
C GLY A 55 21.47 2.74 -13.41
N LEU A 56 21.24 3.95 -12.89
CA LEU A 56 21.96 5.15 -13.31
C LEU A 56 23.44 5.08 -12.91
N MET A 57 23.75 4.55 -11.73
CA MET A 57 25.11 4.28 -11.26
C MET A 57 25.82 3.29 -12.19
N LEU A 58 25.20 2.16 -12.49
CA LEU A 58 25.76 1.14 -13.40
C LEU A 58 25.98 1.69 -14.81
N TYR A 59 25.05 2.50 -15.32
CA TYR A 59 25.24 3.20 -16.59
C TYR A 59 26.46 4.11 -16.55
N GLY A 60 26.60 4.93 -15.50
CA GLY A 60 27.74 5.83 -15.32
C GLY A 60 29.08 5.08 -15.25
N LEU A 61 29.10 3.92 -14.61
CA LEU A 61 30.32 3.11 -14.42
C LEU A 61 30.71 2.30 -15.67
N ASN A 62 29.74 1.88 -16.49
CA ASN A 62 29.93 0.99 -17.64
C ASN A 62 29.51 1.60 -19.00
N GLN A 63 29.69 2.92 -19.19
CA GLN A 63 29.29 3.60 -20.43
C GLN A 63 29.86 2.94 -21.70
N ASN A 64 31.08 2.39 -21.64
CA ASN A 64 31.73 1.77 -22.80
C ASN A 64 31.50 0.24 -22.92
N ASN A 65 30.91 -0.41 -21.91
CA ASN A 65 30.78 -1.88 -21.80
C ASN A 65 29.31 -2.31 -21.61
N GLY A 66 28.39 -1.72 -22.36
CA GLY A 66 26.98 -2.15 -22.33
C GLY A 66 26.16 -1.63 -21.15
N GLY A 67 26.58 -0.53 -20.51
CA GLY A 67 25.83 0.13 -19.43
C GLY A 67 24.38 0.48 -19.78
N LEU A 68 24.06 0.67 -21.06
CA LEU A 68 22.68 0.87 -21.53
C LEU A 68 21.79 -0.35 -21.24
N TRP A 69 22.27 -1.58 -21.39
CA TRP A 69 21.51 -2.80 -21.11
C TRP A 69 21.28 -2.99 -19.61
N MET A 70 22.27 -2.63 -18.78
CA MET A 70 22.14 -2.64 -17.33
C MET A 70 21.12 -1.61 -16.85
N LEU A 71 21.12 -0.41 -17.44
CA LEU A 71 20.12 0.63 -17.20
C LEU A 71 18.71 0.14 -17.56
N LEU A 72 18.53 -0.43 -18.76
CA LEU A 72 17.24 -0.96 -19.18
C LEU A 72 16.76 -2.12 -18.28
N GLY A 73 17.66 -3.00 -17.85
CA GLY A 73 17.35 -4.09 -16.92
C GLY A 73 16.90 -3.59 -15.55
N SER A 74 17.62 -2.64 -14.97
CA SER A 74 17.25 -2.01 -13.70
C SER A 74 15.92 -1.24 -13.81
N LEU A 75 15.69 -0.49 -14.90
CA LEU A 75 14.45 0.25 -15.09
C LEU A 75 13.24 -0.70 -15.25
N ALA A 76 13.41 -1.81 -15.95
CA ALA A 76 12.39 -2.86 -16.03
C ALA A 76 12.10 -3.46 -14.65
N LEU A 77 13.12 -3.73 -13.83
CA LEU A 77 12.95 -4.24 -12.47
C LEU A 77 12.24 -3.21 -11.56
N ALA A 78 12.59 -1.93 -11.68
CA ALA A 78 11.94 -0.83 -10.96
C ALA A 78 10.45 -0.71 -11.36
N LEU A 79 10.13 -0.85 -12.64
CA LEU A 79 8.75 -0.86 -13.12
C LEU A 79 7.98 -2.08 -12.59
N ILE A 80 8.60 -3.26 -12.56
CA ILE A 80 7.99 -4.46 -11.98
C ILE A 80 7.70 -4.25 -10.49
N ALA A 81 8.65 -3.69 -9.73
CA ALA A 81 8.45 -3.36 -8.32
C ALA A 81 7.32 -2.34 -8.12
N ALA A 82 7.29 -1.29 -8.94
CA ALA A 82 6.25 -0.26 -8.90
C ALA A 82 4.86 -0.81 -9.25
N VAL A 83 4.75 -1.65 -10.29
CA VAL A 83 3.48 -2.30 -10.66
C VAL A 83 3.02 -3.25 -9.55
N THR A 84 3.94 -4.00 -8.95
CA THR A 84 3.65 -4.93 -7.86
C THR A 84 3.11 -4.19 -6.62
N SER A 85 3.59 -2.97 -6.34
CA SER A 85 3.08 -2.14 -5.23
C SER A 85 1.56 -1.90 -5.31
N ARG A 86 1.00 -1.91 -6.52
CA ARG A 86 -0.44 -1.73 -6.75
C ARG A 86 -1.27 -2.98 -6.45
N PHE A 87 -0.64 -4.16 -6.40
CA PHE A 87 -1.30 -5.46 -6.20
C PHE A 87 -1.16 -6.04 -4.78
N VAL A 88 -0.52 -5.34 -3.84
CA VAL A 88 -0.26 -5.81 -2.47
C VAL A 88 -1.52 -6.09 -1.64
N LYS A 89 -2.72 -5.73 -2.12
CA LYS A 89 -3.99 -6.04 -1.46
C LYS A 89 -4.33 -7.54 -1.38
N LYS A 90 -3.59 -8.42 -2.06
CA LYS A 90 -3.81 -9.88 -2.07
C LYS A 90 -2.61 -10.63 -1.48
N PRO A 91 -2.79 -11.83 -0.89
CA PRO A 91 -1.69 -12.67 -0.38
C PRO A 91 -0.63 -12.97 -1.47
N VAL A 92 -1.04 -12.98 -2.74
CA VAL A 92 -0.14 -13.06 -3.90
C VAL A 92 0.90 -11.94 -3.91
N GLY A 93 0.54 -10.72 -3.50
CA GLY A 93 1.46 -9.58 -3.45
C GLY A 93 2.61 -9.78 -2.47
N ILE A 94 2.40 -10.54 -1.38
CA ILE A 94 3.47 -10.87 -0.43
C ILE A 94 4.49 -11.81 -1.06
N ALA A 95 4.03 -12.82 -1.80
CA ALA A 95 4.89 -13.77 -2.51
C ALA A 95 5.69 -13.07 -3.61
N VAL A 96 5.05 -12.18 -4.38
CA VAL A 96 5.75 -11.41 -5.42
C VAL A 96 6.80 -10.49 -4.81
N GLY A 97 6.53 -9.85 -3.68
CA GLY A 97 7.52 -9.03 -2.99
C GLY A 97 8.75 -9.82 -2.56
N TRP A 98 8.59 -11.04 -2.05
CA TRP A 98 9.74 -11.92 -1.77
C TRP A 98 10.56 -12.29 -3.02
N ILE A 99 9.92 -12.50 -4.16
CA ILE A 99 10.61 -12.74 -5.44
C ILE A 99 11.44 -11.50 -5.82
N ILE A 100 10.84 -10.31 -5.71
CA ILE A 100 11.52 -9.05 -6.02
C ILE A 100 12.70 -8.84 -5.07
N GLN A 101 12.55 -9.10 -3.77
CA GLN A 101 13.65 -9.02 -2.80
C GLN A 101 14.80 -9.98 -3.15
N GLY A 102 14.47 -11.20 -3.59
CA GLY A 102 15.47 -12.15 -4.09
C GLY A 102 16.23 -11.61 -5.32
N LEU A 103 15.51 -11.01 -6.27
CA LEU A 103 16.12 -10.38 -7.45
C LEU A 103 16.97 -9.16 -7.08
N LEU A 104 16.53 -8.35 -6.11
CA LEU A 104 17.26 -7.17 -5.62
C LEU A 104 18.57 -7.61 -4.97
N VAL A 105 18.55 -8.60 -4.08
CA VAL A 105 19.76 -9.16 -3.48
C VAL A 105 20.68 -9.78 -4.53
N ALA A 106 20.12 -10.50 -5.51
CA ALA A 106 20.89 -11.07 -6.62
C ALA A 106 21.52 -9.99 -7.52
N SER A 107 20.92 -8.79 -7.62
CA SER A 107 21.54 -7.67 -8.34
C SER A 107 22.88 -7.25 -7.71
N GLY A 108 23.12 -7.58 -6.44
CA GLY A 108 24.42 -7.41 -5.78
C GLY A 108 25.58 -8.16 -6.43
N PHE A 109 25.32 -9.22 -7.22
CA PHE A 109 26.36 -9.89 -7.98
C PHE A 109 26.97 -9.00 -9.08
N LEU A 110 26.25 -7.96 -9.51
CA LEU A 110 26.75 -6.97 -10.47
C LEU A 110 27.66 -5.95 -9.76
N GLU A 111 27.25 -5.51 -8.56
CA GLU A 111 27.95 -4.49 -7.78
C GLU A 111 27.81 -4.78 -6.30
N SER A 112 28.91 -4.82 -5.56
CA SER A 112 28.93 -5.27 -4.16
C SER A 112 28.03 -4.45 -3.24
N PHE A 113 27.87 -3.15 -3.55
CA PHE A 113 26.96 -2.27 -2.83
C PHE A 113 25.48 -2.69 -2.95
N GLY A 114 25.11 -3.34 -4.07
CA GLY A 114 23.77 -3.86 -4.29
C GLY A 114 23.35 -4.93 -3.27
N PHE A 115 24.29 -5.68 -2.69
CA PHE A 115 23.99 -6.63 -1.61
C PHE A 115 23.53 -5.92 -0.33
N ILE A 116 24.23 -4.85 0.07
CA ILE A 116 23.91 -4.10 1.28
C ILE A 116 22.48 -3.54 1.18
N VAL A 117 22.21 -2.91 0.04
CA VAL A 117 20.90 -2.32 -0.27
C VAL A 117 19.82 -3.39 -0.36
N GLY A 118 20.11 -4.49 -1.07
CA GLY A 118 19.22 -5.62 -1.22
C GLY A 118 18.79 -6.23 0.12
N ILE A 119 19.78 -6.49 0.99
CA ILE A 119 19.55 -7.06 2.31
C ILE A 119 18.78 -6.08 3.21
N ALA A 120 19.13 -4.79 3.17
CA ALA A 120 18.43 -3.78 3.97
C ALA A 120 16.94 -3.69 3.60
N PHE A 121 16.63 -3.71 2.30
CA PHE A 121 15.23 -3.73 1.82
C PHE A 121 14.53 -5.05 2.14
N ALA A 122 15.22 -6.19 2.07
CA ALA A 122 14.64 -7.48 2.43
C ALA A 122 14.26 -7.53 3.92
N ILE A 123 15.10 -6.96 4.80
CA ILE A 123 14.81 -6.81 6.23
C ILE A 123 13.63 -5.87 6.45
N ALA A 124 13.62 -4.71 5.78
CA ALA A 124 12.52 -3.75 5.87
C ALA A 124 11.19 -4.35 5.39
N TRP A 125 11.22 -5.13 4.30
CA TRP A 125 10.07 -5.86 3.76
C TRP A 125 9.56 -6.90 4.75
N TRP A 126 10.46 -7.74 5.28
CA TRP A 126 10.09 -8.73 6.29
C TRP A 126 9.46 -8.09 7.53
N TYR A 127 10.03 -6.98 8.00
CA TYR A 127 9.47 -6.20 9.11
C TYR A 127 8.09 -5.61 8.76
N ALA A 128 7.93 -5.01 7.58
CA ALA A 128 6.67 -4.44 7.13
C ALA A 128 5.55 -5.49 7.02
N VAL A 129 5.86 -6.70 6.52
CA VAL A 129 4.88 -7.79 6.43
C VAL A 129 4.54 -8.34 7.81
N THR A 130 5.52 -8.68 8.63
CA THR A 130 5.29 -9.30 9.95
C THR A 130 4.59 -8.35 10.92
N LYS A 131 5.06 -7.11 11.04
CA LYS A 131 4.45 -6.11 11.93
C LYS A 131 3.18 -5.53 11.36
N GLY A 132 3.11 -5.35 10.03
CA GLY A 132 1.89 -4.94 9.35
C GLY A 132 0.74 -5.90 9.64
N GLN A 133 0.98 -7.22 9.57
CA GLN A 133 -0.05 -8.22 9.87
C GLN A 133 -0.50 -8.19 11.34
N GLN A 134 0.44 -8.07 12.29
CA GLN A 134 0.12 -8.01 13.72
C GLN A 134 -0.77 -6.80 14.06
N LEU A 135 -0.40 -5.61 13.58
CA LEU A 135 -1.16 -4.39 13.83
C LEU A 135 -2.52 -4.38 13.11
N ASP A 136 -2.63 -4.95 11.91
CA ASP A 136 -3.91 -5.01 11.19
C ASP A 136 -4.91 -5.91 11.91
N VAL A 137 -4.45 -7.04 12.47
CA VAL A 137 -5.30 -7.94 13.27
C VAL A 137 -5.78 -7.24 14.53
N GLU A 138 -4.89 -6.55 15.25
CA GLU A 138 -5.22 -5.84 16.48
C GLU A 138 -6.22 -4.69 16.23
N ASN A 139 -6.01 -3.91 15.17
CA ASN A 139 -6.94 -2.86 14.79
C ASN A 139 -8.29 -3.40 14.30
N ALA A 140 -8.31 -4.56 13.64
CA ALA A 140 -9.55 -5.20 13.24
C ALA A 140 -10.36 -5.71 14.45
N ILE A 141 -9.69 -6.17 15.51
CA ILE A 141 -10.34 -6.55 16.78
C ILE A 141 -10.92 -5.31 17.47
N ARG A 142 -10.12 -4.25 17.64
CA ARG A 142 -10.58 -2.98 18.24
C ARG A 142 -11.76 -2.37 17.48
N ALA A 143 -11.76 -2.42 16.15
CA ALA A 143 -12.87 -1.92 15.35
C ALA A 143 -14.17 -2.70 15.61
N LYS A 144 -14.10 -4.03 15.77
CA LYS A 144 -15.26 -4.85 16.11
C LYS A 144 -15.76 -4.62 17.53
N GLU A 145 -14.85 -4.43 18.48
CA GLU A 145 -15.21 -4.11 19.88
C GLU A 145 -15.91 -2.75 19.97
N GLN A 146 -15.43 -1.76 19.21
CA GLN A 146 -16.07 -0.44 19.12
C GLN A 146 -17.48 -0.54 18.49
N GLU A 147 -17.64 -1.32 17.42
CA GLU A 147 -18.94 -1.60 16.81
C GLU A 147 -19.91 -2.30 17.78
N ALA A 148 -19.41 -3.21 18.64
CA ALA A 148 -20.22 -3.91 19.64
C ALA A 148 -20.63 -2.98 20.81
N TRP A 149 -19.70 -2.18 21.34
CA TRP A 149 -19.99 -1.22 22.40
C TRP A 149 -20.99 -0.15 21.95
N GLU A 150 -20.89 0.31 20.69
CA GLU A 150 -21.84 1.26 20.10
C GLU A 150 -23.22 0.64 19.84
N GLN A 151 -23.32 -0.65 19.52
CA GLN A 151 -24.62 -1.33 19.46
C GLN A 151 -25.28 -1.43 20.85
N GLU A 152 -24.47 -1.62 21.88
CA GLU A 152 -24.94 -1.71 23.26
C GLU A 152 -25.31 -0.34 23.86
N HIS A 153 -24.60 0.74 23.53
CA HIS A 153 -24.77 2.07 24.16
C HIS A 153 -25.38 3.15 23.25
N GLY A 154 -25.42 2.94 21.93
CA GLY A 154 -25.90 3.92 20.94
C GLY A 154 -27.42 4.10 20.90
N THR A 155 -28.18 3.33 21.67
CA THR A 155 -29.65 3.48 21.77
C THR A 155 -30.06 4.41 22.92
N GLU A 156 -29.16 4.73 23.86
CA GLU A 156 -29.47 5.55 25.04
C GLU A 156 -29.25 7.06 24.82
N ALA A 157 -28.42 7.44 23.84
CA ALA A 157 -28.06 8.85 23.61
C ALA A 157 -29.10 9.65 22.78
N GLU A 158 -30.11 9.00 22.21
CA GLU A 158 -31.13 9.65 21.35
C GLU A 158 -32.48 9.87 22.08
N THR A 159 -32.54 9.64 23.39
CA THR A 159 -33.76 9.79 24.21
C THR A 159 -33.80 10.96 25.19
N ASP A 160 -32.79 11.84 25.21
CA ASP A 160 -32.78 13.05 26.06
C ASP A 160 -32.96 14.36 25.28
#